data_AF-A0A829GFU3-F1
#
_entry.id   AF-A0A829GFU3-F1
#
_cell.length_a   1.000
_cell.length_b   1.000
_cell.length_c   1.000
_cell.angle_alpha   90.00
_cell.angle_beta   90.00
_cell.angle_gamma   90.00
#
_symmetry.space_group_name_H-M   'P 1'
#
loop_
_entity.id
_entity.type
_entity.pdbx_description
1 polymer ?
#
loop_
_entity_poly.entity_id
_entity_poly.type
_entity_poly.pdbx_seq_one_letter_code
_entity_poly.pdbx_strand_id
1 'polypeptide(L)'
;METQQIKETIEMISEENLDIRTITMGISLLDCVTGDLQTTADKVYAKIMAKAANLVPVADAISDEYGIPIVNKRISVTPVSLLAGADQNLDFRPIAQAMDRAAK
;
A
#
# COMPACT_ATOMS: atom_id res chain seq x y z
N MET A 1 -24.79 10.73 19.03
CA MET A 1 -23.61 9.96 19.45
C MET A 1 -23.42 10.29 20.91
N GLU A 2 -23.73 9.35 21.78
CA GLU A 2 -23.85 9.53 23.23
C GLU A 2 -22.48 9.93 23.83
N THR A 3 -22.44 10.97 24.67
CA THR A 3 -21.22 11.49 25.33
C THR A 3 -20.41 10.42 26.07
N GLN A 4 -21.09 9.33 26.45
CA GLN A 4 -20.51 8.16 27.10
C GLN A 4 -19.56 7.37 26.17
N GLN A 5 -19.91 7.21 24.89
CA GLN A 5 -19.02 6.56 23.91
C GLN A 5 -17.75 7.39 23.67
N ILE A 6 -17.85 8.72 23.72
CA ILE A 6 -16.70 9.61 23.59
C ILE A 6 -15.75 9.43 24.79
N LYS A 7 -16.30 9.37 26.01
CA LYS A 7 -15.50 9.11 27.22
C LYS A 7 -14.86 7.73 27.23
N GLU A 8 -15.62 6.68 26.91
CA GLU A 8 -15.09 5.31 26.82
C GLU A 8 -13.99 5.20 25.76
N THR A 9 -14.14 5.88 24.63
CA THR A 9 -13.10 5.91 23.58
C THR A 9 -11.84 6.63 24.07
N ILE A 10 -11.98 7.74 24.79
CA ILE A 10 -10.85 8.48 25.37
C ILE A 10 -10.14 7.65 26.46
N GLU A 11 -10.89 7.00 27.35
CA GLU A 11 -10.34 6.14 28.41
C GLU A 11 -9.62 4.91 27.82
N MET A 12 -10.22 4.22 26.84
CA MET A 12 -9.57 3.11 26.13
C MET A 12 -8.28 3.54 25.41
N ILE A 13 -8.26 4.73 24.79
CA ILE A 13 -7.07 5.25 24.11
C ILE A 13 -5.98 5.66 25.12
N SER A 14 -6.36 6.15 26.32
CA SER A 14 -5.39 6.60 27.32
C SER A 14 -4.84 5.49 28.22
N GLU A 15 -5.60 4.40 28.43
CA GLU A 15 -5.21 3.29 29.32
C GLU A 15 -4.67 2.06 28.58
N GLU A 16 -4.95 1.89 27.28
CA GLU A 16 -4.36 0.83 26.48
C GLU A 16 -3.36 1.42 25.46
N ASN A 17 -2.12 0.94 25.45
CA ASN A 17 -1.07 1.29 24.48
C ASN A 17 -1.43 0.77 23.07
N LEU A 18 -2.52 1.26 22.48
CA LEU A 18 -3.03 0.81 21.20
C LEU A 18 -2.06 1.17 20.09
N ASP A 19 -1.71 0.20 19.24
CA ASP A 19 -0.92 0.41 18.03
C ASP A 19 -1.77 0.13 16.78
N ILE A 20 -1.52 0.90 15.71
CA ILE A 20 -2.03 0.52 14.40
C ILE A 20 -1.03 -0.46 13.80
N ARG A 21 -1.40 -1.74 13.79
CA ARG A 21 -0.55 -2.82 13.28
C ARG A 21 -0.14 -2.62 11.82
N THR A 22 -1.06 -2.19 10.97
CA THR A 22 -0.76 -1.89 9.57
C THR A 22 -1.77 -0.94 8.96
N ILE A 23 -1.30 -0.07 8.08
CA ILE A 23 -2.10 0.51 7.02
C ILE A 23 -1.71 -0.15 5.70
N THR A 24 -2.67 -0.37 4.82
CA THR A 24 -2.41 -0.97 3.50
C THR A 24 -3.07 -0.14 2.41
N MET A 25 -2.29 0.30 1.43
CA MET A 25 -2.81 0.89 0.20
C MET A 25 -3.00 -0.21 -0.86
N GLY A 26 -4.23 -0.40 -1.31
CA GLY A 26 -4.53 -1.28 -2.45
C GLY A 26 -4.36 -0.54 -3.77
N ILE A 27 -3.54 -1.07 -4.68
CA ILE A 27 -3.31 -0.49 -6.01
C ILE A 27 -3.72 -1.50 -7.09
N SER A 28 -4.73 -1.13 -7.89
CA SER A 28 -5.08 -1.89 -9.09
C SER A 28 -3.98 -1.76 -10.14
N LEU A 29 -3.54 -2.87 -10.73
CA LEU A 29 -2.52 -2.91 -11.80
C LEU A 29 -3.08 -3.31 -13.17
N LEU A 30 -4.40 -3.50 -13.30
CA LEU A 30 -5.02 -3.97 -14.55
C LEU A 30 -4.81 -3.01 -15.73
N ASP A 31 -4.71 -1.71 -15.48
CA ASP A 31 -4.40 -0.67 -16.48
C ASP A 31 -2.91 -0.60 -16.86
N CYS A 32 -2.05 -1.35 -16.15
CA CYS A 32 -0.63 -1.45 -16.47
C CYS A 32 -0.36 -2.53 -17.51
N VAL A 33 -1.31 -3.42 -17.79
CA VAL A 33 -1.15 -4.54 -18.72
C VAL A 33 -0.88 -4.03 -20.13
N THR A 34 0.14 -4.59 -20.76
CA THR A 34 0.52 -4.31 -22.16
C THR A 34 0.73 -5.60 -22.94
N GLY A 35 1.28 -5.50 -24.16
CA GLY A 35 1.58 -6.67 -25.00
C GLY A 35 2.84 -7.43 -24.55
N ASP A 36 3.70 -6.82 -23.72
CA ASP A 36 4.93 -7.41 -23.22
C ASP A 36 5.11 -7.17 -21.71
N LEU A 37 5.73 -8.11 -21.00
CA LEU A 37 5.86 -8.05 -19.54
C LEU A 37 6.89 -7.02 -19.07
N GLN A 38 7.83 -6.64 -19.93
CA GLN A 38 8.84 -5.63 -19.61
C GLN A 38 8.22 -4.23 -19.51
N THR A 39 7.44 -3.82 -20.51
CA THR A 39 6.70 -2.56 -20.51
C THR A 39 5.63 -2.55 -19.41
N THR A 40 4.99 -3.70 -19.17
CA THR A 40 4.06 -3.87 -18.05
C THR A 40 4.77 -3.60 -16.71
N ALA A 41 5.98 -4.13 -16.51
CA ALA A 41 6.76 -3.90 -15.30
C ALA A 41 7.12 -2.43 -15.08
N ASP A 42 7.50 -1.71 -16.14
CA ASP A 42 7.83 -0.27 -16.04
C ASP A 42 6.60 0.56 -15.66
N LYS A 43 5.42 0.23 -16.21
CA LYS A 43 4.16 0.87 -15.82
C LYS A 43 3.76 0.56 -14.38
N VAL A 44 3.95 -0.68 -13.93
CA VAL A 44 3.72 -1.08 -12.54
C VAL A 44 4.58 -0.25 -11.59
N TYR A 45 5.88 -0.13 -11.87
CA TYR A 45 6.78 0.70 -11.07
C TYR A 45 6.29 2.14 -11.01
N ALA A 46 6.05 2.77 -12.17
CA ALA A 46 5.62 4.15 -12.25
C ALA A 46 4.30 4.40 -11.49
N LYS A 47 3.33 3.48 -11.60
CA LYS A 47 2.05 3.59 -10.93
C LYS A 47 2.17 3.46 -9.41
N ILE A 48 2.96 2.50 -8.91
CA ILE A 48 3.19 2.34 -7.48
C ILE A 48 3.85 3.61 -6.92
N MET A 49 4.91 4.09 -7.55
CA MET A 49 5.60 5.30 -7.13
C MET A 49 4.66 6.51 -7.10
N ALA A 50 3.83 6.70 -8.14
CA ALA A 50 2.92 7.82 -8.21
C ALA A 50 1.79 7.76 -7.17
N LYS A 51 1.21 6.58 -6.93
CA LYS A 51 0.05 6.42 -6.02
C LYS A 51 0.46 6.33 -4.55
N ALA A 52 1.60 5.71 -4.24
CA ALA A 52 2.07 5.52 -2.88
C ALA A 52 3.08 6.58 -2.42
N ALA A 53 3.43 7.58 -3.25
CA ALA A 53 4.40 8.64 -2.92
C ALA A 53 4.19 9.27 -1.54
N ASN A 54 2.94 9.47 -1.15
CA ASN A 54 2.58 10.13 0.10
C ASN A 54 2.14 9.16 1.21
N LEU A 55 2.17 7.83 0.98
CA LEU A 55 1.66 6.86 1.95
C LEU A 55 2.40 6.95 3.30
N VAL A 56 3.74 6.94 3.26
CA VAL A 56 4.57 7.03 4.46
C VAL A 56 4.48 8.41 5.14
N PRO A 57 4.71 9.55 4.46
CA PRO A 57 4.67 10.84 5.14
C PRO A 57 3.29 11.19 5.71
N VAL A 58 2.20 10.79 5.05
CA VAL A 58 0.84 11.00 5.60
C VAL A 58 0.60 10.08 6.81
N ALA A 59 1.06 8.84 6.76
CA ALA A 59 0.95 7.93 7.90
C ALA A 59 1.75 8.45 9.10
N ASP A 60 2.96 8.94 8.89
CA ASP A 60 3.79 9.48 9.97
C ASP A 60 3.16 10.76 10.55
N ALA A 61 2.62 11.65 9.71
CA ALA A 61 1.88 12.82 10.19
C ALA A 61 0.64 12.45 11.04
N ILE A 62 -0.12 11.42 10.64
CA ILE A 62 -1.25 10.90 11.44
C ILE A 62 -0.74 10.30 12.76
N SER A 63 0.37 9.56 12.73
CA SER A 63 1.00 8.98 13.92
C SER A 63 1.40 10.07 14.92
N ASP A 64 1.95 11.18 14.44
CA ASP A 64 2.38 12.32 15.25
C ASP A 64 1.18 13.12 15.79
N GLU A 65 0.14 13.33 14.98
CA GLU A 65 -1.05 14.11 15.36
C GLU A 65 -1.85 13.43 16.48
N TYR A 66 -2.02 12.11 16.41
CA TYR A 66 -2.83 11.36 17.36
C TYR A 66 -2.02 10.67 18.46
N GLY A 67 -0.69 10.67 18.37
CA GLY A 67 0.18 9.99 19.33
C GLY A 67 0.04 8.45 19.33
N ILE A 68 -0.50 7.88 18.25
CA ILE A 68 -0.73 6.43 18.09
C ILE A 68 0.25 5.87 17.05
N PRO A 69 1.13 4.92 17.40
CA PRO A 69 2.14 4.42 16.47
C PRO A 69 1.51 3.59 15.33
N ILE A 70 1.94 3.87 14.09
CA ILE A 70 1.63 3.03 12.91
C ILE A 70 2.84 2.16 12.56
N VAL A 71 2.74 0.87 12.89
CA VAL A 71 3.85 -0.10 12.84
C VAL A 71 4.24 -0.47 11.41
N ASN A 72 3.26 -0.71 10.53
CA ASN A 72 3.52 -1.11 9.15
C ASN A 72 2.79 -0.21 8.15
N LYS A 73 3.49 0.20 7.10
CA LYS A 73 2.91 0.81 5.90
C LYS A 73 3.11 -0.17 4.74
N ARG A 74 2.03 -0.72 4.19
CA ARG A 74 2.08 -1.77 3.16
C ARG A 74 1.34 -1.38 1.90
N ILE A 75 1.69 -2.03 0.81
CA ILE A 75 0.98 -1.96 -0.45
C ILE A 75 0.52 -3.37 -0.81
N SER A 76 -0.74 -3.50 -1.22
CA SER A 76 -1.26 -4.70 -1.86
C SER A 76 -1.62 -4.37 -3.31
N VAL A 77 -1.50 -5.36 -4.19
CA VAL A 77 -1.68 -5.18 -5.63
C VAL A 77 -2.59 -6.24 -6.22
N THR A 78 -3.11 -5.97 -7.42
CA THR A 78 -3.76 -7.00 -8.26
C THR A 78 -2.84 -8.22 -8.38
N PRO A 79 -3.37 -9.47 -8.28
CA PRO A 79 -2.56 -10.67 -8.47
C PRO A 79 -1.73 -10.62 -9.75
N VAL A 80 -0.41 -10.74 -9.62
CA VAL A 80 0.55 -10.55 -10.72
C VAL A 80 0.33 -11.52 -11.88
N SER A 81 -0.21 -12.71 -11.60
CA SER A 81 -0.59 -13.69 -12.62
C SER A 81 -1.61 -13.17 -13.64
N LEU A 82 -2.42 -12.18 -13.27
CA LEU A 82 -3.39 -11.54 -14.17
C LEU A 82 -2.76 -10.49 -15.09
N LEU A 83 -1.48 -10.18 -14.90
CA LEU A 83 -0.77 -9.14 -15.67
C LEU A 83 -0.05 -9.68 -16.90
N ALA A 84 -0.22 -10.98 -17.21
CA ALA A 84 0.38 -11.67 -18.36
C ALA A 84 0.15 -10.96 -19.71
N GLY A 85 -1.02 -10.33 -19.86
CA GLY A 85 -1.42 -9.71 -21.12
C GLY A 85 -1.45 -10.71 -22.28
N ALA A 86 -0.93 -10.30 -23.43
CA ALA A 86 -0.81 -11.12 -24.64
C ALA A 86 0.63 -11.64 -24.87
N ASP A 87 1.50 -11.58 -23.85
CA ASP A 87 2.90 -11.98 -23.98
C ASP A 87 3.01 -13.49 -24.22
N GLN A 88 3.79 -13.88 -25.24
CA GLN A 88 4.01 -15.28 -25.61
C GLN A 88 5.10 -15.93 -24.74
N ASN A 89 5.99 -15.15 -24.13
CA ASN A 89 7.09 -15.62 -23.30
C ASN A 89 6.87 -15.17 -21.85
N LEU A 90 6.12 -15.97 -21.10
CA LEU A 90 5.75 -15.64 -19.71
C LEU A 90 6.97 -15.64 -18.78
N ASP A 91 7.51 -14.44 -18.53
CA ASP A 91 8.51 -14.18 -17.50
C ASP A 91 8.08 -13.02 -16.60
N PHE A 92 7.62 -13.33 -15.38
CA PHE A 92 7.15 -12.33 -14.41
C PHE A 92 8.27 -11.74 -13.55
N ARG A 93 9.53 -12.19 -13.70
CA ARG A 93 10.66 -11.65 -12.91
C ARG A 93 10.80 -10.13 -13.04
N PRO A 94 10.63 -9.50 -14.21
CA PRO A 94 10.68 -8.04 -14.34
C PRO A 94 9.65 -7.33 -13.47
N ILE A 95 8.42 -7.85 -13.37
CA ILE A 95 7.37 -7.28 -12.53
C ILE A 95 7.74 -7.42 -11.05
N ALA A 96 8.24 -8.59 -10.63
CA ALA A 96 8.69 -8.78 -9.25
C ALA A 96 9.82 -7.81 -8.86
N GLN A 97 10.81 -7.63 -9.75
CA GLN A 97 11.90 -6.67 -9.56
C GLN A 97 11.41 -5.22 -9.57
N ALA A 98 10.43 -4.87 -10.42
CA ALA A 98 9.80 -3.55 -10.40
C ALA A 98 9.09 -3.28 -9.07
N MET A 99 8.34 -4.24 -8.54
CA MET A 99 7.67 -4.10 -7.24
C MET A 99 8.68 -3.96 -6.09
N ASP A 100 9.75 -4.76 -6.07
CA ASP A 100 10.81 -4.67 -5.06
C ASP A 100 11.53 -3.31 -5.10
N ARG A 101 11.79 -2.78 -6.31
CA ARG A 101 12.35 -1.42 -6.46
C ARG A 101 11.39 -0.33 -5.99
N ALA A 102 10.08 -0.50 -6.16
CA ALA A 102 9.08 0.50 -5.76
C ALA A 102 8.77 0.49 -4.25
N ALA A 103 9.07 -0.62 -3.56
CA ALA A 103 8.84 -0.79 -2.13
C ALA A 103 10.04 -0.41 -1.24
N LYS A 104 11.18 -0.08 -1.85
CA LYS A 104 12.38 0.44 -1.18
C LYS A 104 12.26 1.94 -0.96
#